data_AF-A0A815FJC7-F1
#
_entry.id   AF-A0A815FJC7-F1
#
_cell.length_a   1.000
_cell.length_b   1.000
_cell.length_c   1.000
_cell.angle_alpha   90.00
_cell.angle_beta   90.00
_cell.angle_gamma   90.00
#
_symmetry.space_group_name_H-M   'P 1'
#
loop_
_entity.id
_entity.type
_entity.pdbx_description
1 polymer ?
#
loop_
_entity_poly.entity_id
_entity_poly.type
_entity_poly.pdbx_seq_one_letter_code
_entity_poly.pdbx_strand_id
1 'polypeptide(L)'
;MINCYGLNGMGIQAIELYHEMPSKLINEVTHICVLNACSHSGLVDKARSIFKNIQNKTEKVYGTIIDYLSHASFFFEEEQELINEYERYHSPVSFVYCEYLSIN
;
A
#
# COMPACT_ATOMS: atom_id res chain seq x y z
N MET A 1 -5.17 16.23 -1.46
CA MET A 1 -5.47 16.13 -2.90
C MET A 1 -5.48 14.67 -3.37
N ILE A 2 -4.38 13.90 -3.28
CA ILE A 2 -4.36 12.47 -3.64
C ILE A 2 -5.46 11.67 -2.91
N ASN A 3 -5.60 11.85 -1.60
CA ASN A 3 -6.66 11.19 -0.82
C ASN A 3 -8.08 11.53 -1.33
N CYS A 4 -8.31 12.76 -1.76
CA CYS A 4 -9.61 13.19 -2.30
C CYS A 4 -9.91 12.48 -3.62
N TYR A 5 -8.92 12.32 -4.50
CA TYR A 5 -9.10 11.55 -5.73
C TYR A 5 -9.39 10.06 -5.41
N GLY A 6 -8.66 9.47 -4.47
CA GLY A 6 -8.89 8.09 -4.02
C GLY A 6 -10.31 7.84 -3.50
N LEU A 7 -10.81 8.71 -2.63
CA LEU A 7 -12.17 8.59 -2.06
C LEU A 7 -13.29 8.73 -3.10
N ASN A 8 -13.01 9.33 -4.25
CA ASN A 8 -13.99 9.49 -5.35
C ASN A 8 -13.81 8.43 -6.45
N GLY A 9 -13.03 7.36 -6.22
CA GLY A 9 -12.77 6.32 -7.22
C GLY A 9 -11.90 6.79 -8.40
N MET A 10 -11.23 7.93 -8.27
CA MET A 10 -10.36 8.53 -9.28
C MET A 10 -8.90 8.10 -9.07
N GLY A 11 -8.66 6.80 -8.92
CA GLY A 11 -7.34 6.25 -8.61
C GLY A 11 -6.27 6.58 -9.65
N ILE A 12 -6.64 6.63 -10.94
CA ILE A 12 -5.70 7.00 -12.01
C ILE A 12 -5.21 8.44 -11.85
N GLN A 13 -6.12 9.39 -11.63
CA GLN A 13 -5.77 10.78 -11.40
C GLN A 13 -4.94 10.97 -10.11
N ALA A 14 -5.22 10.16 -9.08
CA ALA A 14 -4.41 10.13 -7.86
C ALA A 14 -2.96 9.71 -8.14
N ILE A 15 -2.76 8.71 -9.01
CA ILE A 15 -1.46 8.20 -9.43
C ILE A 15 -0.72 9.21 -10.31
N GLU A 16 -1.41 9.83 -11.27
CA GLU A 16 -0.83 10.88 -12.13
C GLU A 16 -0.29 12.03 -11.28
N LEU A 17 -1.12 12.54 -10.37
CA LEU A 17 -0.70 13.59 -9.44
C LEU A 17 0.48 13.14 -8.57
N TYR A 18 0.47 11.90 -8.08
CA TYR A 18 1.57 11.34 -7.31
C TYR A 18 2.89 11.33 -8.09
N HIS A 19 2.87 10.99 -9.39
CA HIS A 19 4.06 10.99 -10.23
C HIS A 19 4.55 12.38 -10.62
N GLU A 20 3.66 13.37 -10.67
CA GLU A 20 4.03 14.77 -10.90
C GLU A 20 4.64 15.46 -9.66
N MET A 21 4.42 14.90 -8.47
CA MET A 21 4.96 15.48 -7.23
C MET A 21 6.49 15.45 -7.20
N PRO A 22 7.16 16.56 -6.82
CA PRO A 22 8.59 16.57 -6.59
C PRO A 22 8.96 15.53 -5.52
N SER A 23 9.93 14.67 -5.79
CA SER A 23 10.35 13.59 -4.88
C SER A 23 10.65 14.07 -3.45
N LYS A 24 11.22 15.27 -3.32
CA LYS A 24 11.51 15.92 -2.02
C LYS A 24 10.27 16.25 -1.16
N LEU A 25 9.08 16.28 -1.77
CA LEU A 25 7.81 16.56 -1.10
C LEU A 25 7.00 15.28 -0.82
N ILE A 26 7.40 14.15 -1.40
CA ILE A 26 6.76 12.88 -1.17
C ILE A 26 7.24 12.34 0.18
N ASN A 27 6.29 12.01 1.05
CA ASN A 27 6.53 11.42 2.37
C ASN A 27 5.69 10.16 2.55
N GLU A 28 5.85 9.50 3.70
CA GLU A 28 5.10 8.29 4.09
C GLU A 28 3.58 8.43 3.85
N VAL A 29 2.98 9.53 4.31
CA VAL A 29 1.54 9.78 4.17
C VAL A 29 1.13 9.84 2.70
N THR A 30 1.95 10.45 1.86
CA THR A 30 1.70 10.56 0.42
C THR A 30 1.68 9.18 -0.24
N HIS A 31 2.61 8.29 0.15
CA HIS A 31 2.65 6.90 -0.31
C HIS A 31 1.38 6.14 0.11
N ILE A 32 0.99 6.24 1.38
CA ILE A 32 -0.22 5.59 1.89
C ILE A 32 -1.46 6.07 1.14
N CYS A 33 -1.59 7.39 0.90
CA CYS A 33 -2.72 7.94 0.18
C CYS A 33 -2.84 7.41 -1.25
N VAL A 34 -1.73 7.27 -1.99
CA VAL A 34 -1.79 6.76 -3.37
C VAL A 34 -2.06 5.25 -3.39
N LEU A 35 -1.55 4.48 -2.42
CA LEU A 35 -1.87 3.06 -2.28
C LEU A 35 -3.35 2.84 -1.95
N ASN A 36 -3.92 3.63 -1.03
CA ASN A 36 -5.35 3.61 -0.74
C ASN A 36 -6.20 4.02 -1.95
N ALA A 37 -5.76 5.00 -2.73
CA ALA A 37 -6.44 5.37 -3.96
C ALA A 37 -6.45 4.22 -4.99
N CYS A 38 -5.35 3.45 -5.08
CA CYS A 38 -5.30 2.24 -5.88
C CYS A 38 -6.26 1.17 -5.33
N SER A 39 -6.30 1.01 -4.01
CA SER A 39 -7.20 0.07 -3.33
C SER A 39 -8.67 0.32 -3.65
N HIS A 40 -9.14 1.56 -3.43
CA HIS A 40 -10.51 1.95 -3.74
C HIS A 40 -10.88 1.84 -5.22
N SER A 41 -9.88 1.84 -6.11
CA SER A 41 -10.10 1.79 -7.57
C SER A 41 -9.77 0.43 -8.19
N GLY A 42 -9.39 -0.58 -7.38
CA GLY A 42 -9.04 -1.92 -7.87
C GLY A 42 -7.76 -1.97 -8.71
N LEU A 43 -6.84 -1.03 -8.54
CA LEU A 43 -5.63 -0.87 -9.37
C LEU A 43 -4.42 -1.65 -8.81
N VAL A 44 -4.52 -2.98 -8.77
CA VAL A 44 -3.52 -3.86 -8.13
C VAL A 44 -2.12 -3.66 -8.70
N ASP A 45 -1.98 -3.75 -10.02
CA ASP A 45 -0.68 -3.67 -10.68
C ASP A 45 0.01 -2.31 -10.50
N LYS A 46 -0.79 -1.24 -10.40
CA LYS A 46 -0.27 0.11 -10.13
C LYS A 46 0.20 0.23 -8.68
N ALA A 47 -0.57 -0.28 -7.73
CA ALA A 47 -0.17 -0.31 -6.32
C ALA A 47 1.17 -1.04 -6.15
N ARG A 48 1.34 -2.22 -6.77
CA ARG A 48 2.59 -2.98 -6.76
C ARG A 48 3.76 -2.19 -7.33
N SER A 49 3.57 -1.60 -8.52
CA SER A 49 4.61 -0.82 -9.18
C SER A 49 5.05 0.38 -8.34
N ILE A 50 4.09 1.09 -7.74
CA ILE A 50 4.37 2.21 -6.84
C ILE A 50 5.12 1.71 -5.61
N PHE A 51 4.60 0.70 -4.92
CA PHE A 51 5.20 0.13 -3.71
C PHE A 51 6.66 -0.28 -3.95
N LYS A 52 6.95 -0.99 -5.04
CA LYS A 52 8.31 -1.41 -5.40
C LYS A 52 9.28 -0.23 -5.53
N ASN A 53 8.81 0.91 -6.05
CA ASN A 53 9.62 2.12 -6.24
C ASN A 53 9.83 2.95 -4.96
N ILE A 54 9.13 2.64 -3.86
CA ILE A 54 9.35 3.30 -2.57
C ILE A 54 10.67 2.78 -1.98
N GLN A 55 11.65 3.67 -1.77
CA GLN A 55 12.94 3.28 -1.20
C GLN A 55 12.87 3.02 0.31
N ASN A 56 12.26 3.93 1.07
CA ASN A 56 12.16 3.83 2.53
C ASN A 56 10.74 3.40 2.93
N LYS A 57 10.46 2.10 2.79
CA LYS A 57 9.16 1.52 3.17
C LYS A 57 9.09 1.39 4.69
N THR A 58 8.10 2.01 5.29
CA THR A 58 7.82 1.91 6.73
C THR A 58 6.78 0.84 7.01
N GLU A 59 6.64 0.43 8.27
CA GLU A 59 5.59 -0.49 8.72
C GLU A 59 4.20 -0.12 8.22
N LYS A 60 3.84 1.17 8.23
CA LYS A 60 2.53 1.62 7.75
C LYS A 60 2.35 1.43 6.25
N VAL A 61 3.41 1.63 5.46
CA VAL A 61 3.37 1.41 4.01
C VAL A 61 3.23 -0.08 3.71
N TYR A 62 3.92 -0.95 4.43
CA TYR A 62 3.75 -2.40 4.35
C TYR A 62 2.32 -2.83 4.74
N GLY A 63 1.83 -2.38 5.90
CA GLY A 63 0.48 -2.69 6.35
C GLY A 63 -0.59 -2.26 5.35
N THR A 64 -0.42 -1.09 4.71
CA THR A 64 -1.36 -0.59 3.69
C THR A 64 -1.40 -1.47 2.45
N ILE A 65 -0.23 -1.89 1.91
CA ILE A 65 -0.22 -2.73 0.70
C ILE A 65 -0.72 -4.14 1.00
N ILE A 66 -0.36 -4.69 2.15
CA ILE A 66 -0.79 -6.01 2.62
C ILE A 66 -2.31 -6.05 2.79
N ASP A 67 -2.87 -5.06 3.52
CA ASP A 67 -4.31 -4.93 3.71
C ASP A 67 -5.03 -4.92 2.36
N TYR A 68 -4.57 -4.09 1.43
CA TYR A 68 -5.14 -4.04 0.09
C TYR A 68 -5.07 -5.39 -0.64
N LEU A 69 -3.90 -6.04 -0.69
CA LEU A 69 -3.72 -7.29 -1.43
C LEU A 69 -4.53 -8.44 -0.84
N SER A 70 -4.70 -8.48 0.48
CA SER A 70 -5.51 -9.50 1.17
C SER A 70 -6.99 -9.46 0.72
N HIS A 71 -7.51 -8.26 0.43
CA HIS A 71 -8.88 -8.05 -0.02
C HIS A 71 -9.07 -8.09 -1.54
N ALA A 72 -8.00 -7.93 -2.33
CA ALA A 72 -8.06 -7.86 -3.80
C ALA A 72 -8.39 -9.21 -4.48
N SER A 73 -8.51 -10.31 -3.73
CA SER A 73 -8.80 -11.68 -4.18
C SER A 73 -7.68 -12.31 -5.04
N PHE A 74 -7.10 -13.42 -4.57
CA PHE A 74 -6.12 -14.31 -5.24
C PHE A 74 -4.60 -14.00 -5.17
N PHE A 75 -4.08 -13.36 -4.12
CA PHE A 75 -2.62 -13.07 -4.01
C PHE A 75 -1.93 -13.51 -2.72
N PHE A 76 -2.24 -14.73 -2.23
CA PHE A 76 -1.64 -15.28 -1.01
C PHE A 76 -0.10 -15.42 -1.09
N GLU A 77 0.45 -15.81 -2.24
CA GLU A 77 1.90 -15.98 -2.38
C GLU A 77 2.65 -14.66 -2.24
N GLU A 78 2.15 -13.61 -2.88
CA GLU A 78 2.77 -12.29 -2.85
C GLU A 78 2.61 -11.61 -1.49
N GLU A 79 1.46 -11.78 -0.84
CA GLU A 79 1.27 -11.34 0.55
C GLU A 79 2.34 -11.98 1.45
N GLN A 80 2.56 -13.29 1.35
CA GLN A 80 3.57 -13.99 2.14
C GLN A 80 4.99 -13.55 1.81
N GLU A 81 5.30 -13.25 0.55
CA GLU A 81 6.59 -12.67 0.19
C GLU A 81 6.80 -11.30 0.83
N LEU A 82 5.78 -10.43 0.86
CA LEU A 82 5.87 -9.11 1.49
C LEU A 82 6.02 -9.20 3.00
N ILE A 83 5.32 -10.13 3.66
CA ILE A 83 5.51 -10.42 5.10
C ILE A 83 6.95 -10.86 5.35
N ASN A 84 7.45 -11.82 4.57
CA ASN A 84 8.82 -12.33 4.71
C ASN A 84 9.87 -11.24 4.45
N GLU A 85 9.64 -10.37 3.46
CA GLU A 85 10.49 -9.20 3.21
C GLU A 85 10.47 -8.27 4.42
N TYR A 86 9.29 -7.95 4.97
CA TYR A 86 9.17 -7.10 6.14
C TYR A 86 9.91 -7.65 7.36
N GLU A 87 9.66 -8.92 7.71
CA GLU A 87 10.27 -9.62 8.86
C GLU A 87 11.78 -9.76 8.76
N ARG A 88 12.35 -9.69 7.55
CA ARG A 88 13.82 -9.69 7.35
C ARG A 88 14.46 -8.38 7.82
N TYR A 89 13.74 -7.26 7.75
CA TYR A 89 14.26 -5.93 8.06
C TYR A 89 13.72 -5.35 9.37
N HIS A 90 12.67 -5.95 9.95
CA HIS A 90 11.98 -5.50 11.16
C HIS A 90 11.64 -6.70 12.06
N SER A 91 11.58 -6.50 13.39
CA SER A 91 11.21 -7.56 14.35
C SER A 91 9.87 -8.23 13.97
N PRO A 92 9.69 -9.56 14.19
CA PRO A 92 8.49 -10.28 13.74
C PRO A 92 7.20 -9.61 14.21
N VAL A 93 6.27 -9.40 13.28
CA VAL A 93 5.00 -8.68 13.51
C VAL A 93 4.03 -9.59 14.25
N SER A 94 4.28 -9.86 15.52
CA SER A 94 3.47 -10.81 16.28
C SER A 94 2.06 -10.31 16.66
N PHE A 95 1.61 -9.13 16.20
CA PHE A 95 0.35 -8.55 16.69
C PHE A 95 -0.61 -8.00 15.62
N VAL A 96 -0.13 -7.47 14.49
CA VAL A 96 -1.02 -6.81 13.50
C VAL A 96 -1.93 -7.80 12.77
N TYR A 97 -1.45 -9.01 12.50
CA TYR A 97 -2.22 -10.04 11.78
C TYR A 97 -3.28 -10.76 12.63
N CYS A 98 -3.08 -10.90 13.95
CA CYS A 98 -4.04 -11.57 14.83
C CYS A 98 -5.33 -10.76 15.03
N GLU A 99 -5.27 -9.43 15.12
CA GLU A 99 -6.50 -8.62 15.22
C GLU A 99 -7.26 -8.56 13.88
N TYR A 100 -6.56 -8.61 12.74
CA TYR A 100 -7.17 -8.50 11.41
C TYR A 100 -7.96 -9.75 10.96
N LEU A 101 -7.50 -10.96 11.31
CA LEU A 101 -8.24 -12.20 11.05
C LEU A 101 -9.36 -12.48 12.07
N SER A 102 -9.44 -11.70 13.15
CA SER A 102 -10.46 -11.85 14.19
C SER A 102 -11.75 -11.05 13.92
N ILE A 103 -11.75 -10.16 12.92
CA ILE A 103 -12.84 -9.18 12.69
C ILE A 103 -13.51 -9.35 11.31
N ASN A 104 -13.04 -10.24 10.44
CA ASN A 104 -13.75 -10.64 9.20
C ASN A 104 -14.21 -12.10 9.24
#